data_AF-A0AAV9CEN9-F1
#
_entry.id   AF-A0AAV9CEN9-F1
#
_cell.length_a   1.000
_cell.length_b   1.000
_cell.length_c   1.000
_cell.angle_alpha   90.00
_cell.angle_beta   90.00
_cell.angle_gamma   90.00
#
_symmetry.space_group_name_H-M   'P 1'
#
loop_
_entity.id
_entity.type
_entity.pdbx_description
1 polymer ?
#
loop_
_entity_poly.entity_id
_entity_poly.type
_entity_poly.pdbx_seq_one_letter_code
_entity_poly.pdbx_strand_id
1 'polypeptide(L)'
;MKIHNSLKSLLGLLLLLTTLTHTHQAQQTFDYPTANLSTSWTNSPSLPHSVSFTDGSTVRAILLRGSYGPRFACGFYCKGDCKSFLFAVFIVQTNSGSGITSPAIGFPQVVWSANPNRPVGENATLSLTWYGDLLLQDSDGTIVWTTKTLKKPVKGMSINNDGNLVLFDWNGKTVWQSFDHPTDVLVPGQTLTRTQNSHPPSTPSPSPPTAYSLPSDRTRPRPKYAKFTNGSLEIYVESNKPAASIALPKASSAQYLKLDSDGHLRAYEWSTKGWAVVADVFGLNACLYPKACGEYGICADDGQCSCPIGTSGCYSFFRPVNYRRPSLGCSTATPISCRLSGYHRMIAIEDVSYFGYSDAGAVALKGVDKERCKQACLKSCACRAALFQYGSDPMKGYCYLPSKVYSMIDIRSEVSHYNSTAFLKVQVS
;
A
#
# COMPACT_ATOMS: atom_id res chain seq x y z
N MET A 1 85.65 -28.05 5.63
CA MET A 1 84.33 -28.70 5.56
C MET A 1 83.37 -28.03 6.55
N LYS A 2 82.90 -26.83 6.17
CA LYS A 2 81.91 -25.96 6.81
C LYS A 2 81.92 -24.71 5.93
N ILE A 3 80.77 -24.12 5.61
CA ILE A 3 80.50 -22.98 4.68
C ILE A 3 79.65 -23.37 3.45
N HIS A 4 79.53 -24.65 3.05
CA HIS A 4 78.68 -25.01 1.89
C HIS A 4 77.22 -25.43 2.21
N ASN A 5 76.78 -25.37 3.48
CA ASN A 5 75.42 -25.72 3.89
C ASN A 5 74.54 -24.54 4.34
N SER A 6 74.99 -23.29 4.18
CA SER A 6 74.25 -22.11 4.65
C SER A 6 73.59 -21.28 3.54
N LEU A 7 73.86 -21.57 2.26
CA LEU A 7 73.27 -20.82 1.14
C LEU A 7 72.04 -21.50 0.48
N LYS A 8 71.79 -22.80 0.72
CA LYS A 8 70.61 -23.50 0.16
C LYS A 8 69.33 -23.28 0.97
N SER A 9 69.42 -22.84 2.22
CA SER A 9 68.25 -22.52 3.06
C SER A 9 67.69 -21.11 2.79
N LEU A 10 68.51 -20.19 2.28
CA LEU A 10 68.06 -18.82 1.98
C LEU A 10 67.37 -18.67 0.61
N LEU A 11 67.73 -19.48 -0.40
CA LEU A 11 67.05 -19.47 -1.70
C LEU A 11 65.66 -20.16 -1.66
N GLY A 12 65.46 -21.13 -0.76
CA GLY A 12 64.15 -21.76 -0.56
C GLY A 12 63.14 -20.84 0.13
N LEU A 13 63.60 -19.87 0.92
CA LEU A 13 62.74 -18.91 1.62
C LEU A 13 62.43 -17.65 0.79
N LEU A 14 63.27 -17.31 -0.21
CA LEU A 14 63.01 -16.18 -1.12
C LEU A 14 62.08 -16.52 -2.30
N LEU A 15 61.85 -17.81 -2.59
CA LEU A 15 60.93 -18.25 -3.65
C LEU A 15 59.49 -18.55 -3.17
N LEU A 16 59.21 -18.37 -1.87
CA LEU A 16 57.85 -18.39 -1.30
C LEU A 16 57.28 -16.98 -1.00
N LEU A 17 58.01 -15.94 -1.38
CA LEU A 17 57.53 -14.56 -1.44
C LEU A 17 57.24 -14.15 -2.90
N THR A 18 56.61 -15.04 -3.67
CA THR A 18 55.75 -14.55 -4.75
C THR A 18 54.62 -13.82 -4.06
N THR A 19 54.65 -12.49 -4.16
CA THR A 19 53.53 -11.63 -3.85
C THR A 19 52.29 -12.21 -4.53
N LEU A 20 51.44 -12.87 -3.74
CA LEU A 20 50.02 -12.70 -3.89
C LEU A 20 49.82 -11.19 -3.79
N THR A 21 49.89 -10.53 -4.94
CA THR A 21 49.03 -9.39 -5.16
C THR A 21 47.62 -9.96 -5.07
N HIS A 22 47.17 -10.18 -3.83
CA HIS A 22 45.80 -9.84 -3.53
C HIS A 22 45.73 -8.40 -4.01
N THR A 23 45.17 -8.24 -5.21
CA THR A 23 44.33 -7.10 -5.46
C THR A 23 43.44 -7.06 -4.22
N HIS A 24 43.80 -6.21 -3.25
CA HIS A 24 42.83 -5.63 -2.37
C HIS A 24 41.89 -4.92 -3.34
N GLN A 25 40.93 -5.69 -3.86
CA GLN A 25 39.71 -5.13 -4.36
C GLN A 25 39.20 -4.39 -3.12
N ALA A 26 39.43 -3.08 -3.10
CA ALA A 26 38.89 -2.21 -2.07
C ALA A 26 37.45 -2.68 -1.92
N GLN A 27 37.11 -3.21 -0.75
CA GLN A 27 35.82 -3.85 -0.52
C GLN A 27 34.77 -2.82 -0.95
N GLN A 28 34.11 -3.10 -2.08
CA GLN A 28 33.36 -2.09 -2.80
C GLN A 28 32.21 -1.69 -1.87
N THR A 29 32.26 -0.48 -1.33
CA THR A 29 31.19 0.01 -0.46
C THR A 29 30.00 0.24 -1.35
N PHE A 30 28.93 -0.52 -1.13
CA PHE A 30 27.75 -0.47 -1.97
C PHE A 30 26.75 0.63 -1.59
N ASP A 31 27.24 1.73 -1.01
CA ASP A 31 26.47 2.92 -0.76
C ASP A 31 26.51 3.83 -1.99
N TYR A 32 25.61 3.58 -2.95
CA TYR A 32 25.45 4.36 -4.17
C TYR A 32 24.06 5.01 -4.19
N PRO A 33 23.85 6.08 -3.41
CA PRO A 33 22.52 6.65 -3.22
C PRO A 33 22.07 7.55 -4.37
N THR A 34 22.91 7.81 -5.38
CA THR A 34 22.67 8.77 -6.45
C THR A 34 22.99 8.21 -7.83
N ALA A 35 22.27 8.68 -8.85
CA ALA A 35 22.64 8.49 -10.26
C ALA A 35 22.49 9.78 -11.07
N ASN A 36 23.34 9.93 -12.09
CA ASN A 36 23.33 11.07 -13.01
C ASN A 36 22.40 10.81 -14.19
N LEU A 37 22.06 11.87 -14.93
CA LEU A 37 21.38 11.74 -16.23
C LEU A 37 22.12 10.78 -17.16
N SER A 38 21.37 10.22 -18.12
CA SER A 38 21.85 9.24 -19.09
C SER A 38 22.28 7.91 -18.47
N THR A 39 21.80 7.60 -17.26
CA THR A 39 22.02 6.29 -16.62
C THR A 39 20.84 5.36 -16.94
N SER A 40 21.13 4.12 -17.30
CA SER A 40 20.13 3.09 -17.58
C SER A 40 20.48 1.78 -16.88
N TRP A 41 19.46 1.08 -16.40
CA TRP A 41 19.58 -0.21 -15.73
C TRP A 41 18.66 -1.22 -16.39
N THR A 42 19.23 -2.36 -16.77
CA THR A 42 18.48 -3.51 -17.28
C THR A 42 18.17 -4.46 -16.15
N ASN A 43 16.88 -4.74 -15.94
CA ASN A 43 16.39 -5.76 -15.02
C ASN A 43 16.94 -7.13 -15.43
N SER A 44 18.00 -7.57 -14.76
CA SER A 44 18.66 -8.84 -15.04
C SER A 44 19.44 -9.30 -13.81
N PRO A 45 19.73 -10.62 -13.68
CA PRO A 45 20.55 -11.14 -12.59
C PRO A 45 21.97 -10.57 -12.54
N SER A 46 22.46 -9.93 -13.61
CA SER A 46 23.79 -9.33 -13.67
C SER A 46 23.89 -7.98 -12.95
N LEU A 47 22.78 -7.44 -12.42
CA LEU A 47 22.86 -6.25 -11.58
C LEU A 47 23.70 -6.54 -10.32
N PRO A 48 24.62 -5.64 -9.91
CA PRO A 48 25.59 -5.91 -8.84
C PRO A 48 24.97 -6.37 -7.52
N HIS A 49 23.76 -5.88 -7.22
CA HIS A 49 22.99 -6.22 -6.03
C HIS A 49 21.71 -6.98 -6.37
N SER A 50 21.86 -8.18 -6.93
CA SER A 50 20.78 -9.14 -7.14
C SER A 50 20.78 -10.18 -6.02
N VAL A 51 19.81 -10.10 -5.09
CA VAL A 51 19.74 -10.98 -3.91
C VAL A 51 18.38 -11.66 -3.86
N SER A 52 18.40 -12.99 -3.80
CA SER A 52 17.21 -13.82 -3.61
C SER A 52 17.03 -14.21 -2.14
N PHE A 53 15.78 -14.32 -1.72
CA PHE A 53 15.35 -14.60 -0.35
C PHE A 53 14.57 -15.91 -0.29
N THR A 54 14.52 -16.51 0.90
CA THR A 54 13.87 -17.81 1.12
C THR A 54 12.34 -17.76 1.05
N ASP A 55 11.73 -16.57 1.07
CA ASP A 55 10.28 -16.39 0.80
C ASP A 55 9.94 -16.35 -0.69
N GLY A 56 10.93 -16.58 -1.55
CA GLY A 56 10.79 -16.52 -3.02
C GLY A 56 10.79 -15.09 -3.56
N SER A 57 11.11 -14.07 -2.75
CA SER A 57 11.35 -12.73 -3.26
C SER A 57 12.78 -12.55 -3.77
N THR A 58 12.97 -11.64 -4.71
CA THR A 58 14.29 -11.20 -5.16
C THR A 58 14.30 -9.69 -5.32
N VAL A 59 15.37 -9.05 -4.85
CA VAL A 59 15.65 -7.63 -5.07
C VAL A 59 16.83 -7.47 -6.02
N ARG A 60 16.75 -6.48 -6.89
CA ARG A 60 17.84 -6.03 -7.76
C ARG A 60 18.02 -4.54 -7.56
N ALA A 61 18.89 -4.17 -6.62
CA ALA A 61 19.05 -2.78 -6.21
C ALA A 61 19.93 -1.99 -7.19
N ILE A 62 19.43 -0.83 -7.60
CA ILE A 62 20.11 0.13 -8.49
C ILE A 62 20.55 1.41 -7.76
N LEU A 63 19.93 1.71 -6.61
CA LEU A 63 20.43 2.64 -5.61
C LEU A 63 20.27 2.01 -4.23
N LEU A 64 21.23 2.28 -3.34
CA LEU A 64 21.18 1.87 -1.94
C LEU A 64 21.79 2.99 -1.09
N ARG A 65 21.19 3.25 0.08
CA ARG A 65 21.69 4.27 1.00
C ARG A 65 21.98 3.75 2.39
N GLY A 66 23.22 3.96 2.82
CA GLY A 66 23.71 3.63 4.16
C GLY A 66 24.21 2.20 4.29
N SER A 67 24.77 1.90 5.46
CA SER A 67 25.37 0.61 5.81
C SER A 67 24.82 0.10 7.13
N TYR A 68 24.86 -1.22 7.34
CA TYR A 68 24.48 -1.91 8.56
C TYR A 68 23.03 -1.70 9.01
N GLY A 69 22.30 -2.80 9.19
CA GLY A 69 20.90 -2.75 9.62
C GLY A 69 19.91 -2.57 8.47
N PRO A 70 18.64 -2.29 8.80
CA PRO A 70 17.63 -1.97 7.81
C PRO A 70 17.95 -0.67 7.07
N ARG A 71 18.00 -0.72 5.74
CA ARG A 71 18.30 0.40 4.85
C ARG A 71 17.32 0.44 3.69
N PHE A 72 17.17 1.63 3.10
CA PHE A 72 16.37 1.82 1.91
C PHE A 72 17.21 1.64 0.65
N ALA A 73 16.67 0.87 -0.29
CA ALA A 73 17.17 0.73 -1.65
C ALA A 73 16.02 0.94 -2.63
N CYS A 74 16.36 1.26 -3.88
CA CYS A 74 15.41 1.18 -4.98
C CYS A 74 15.95 0.31 -6.12
N GLY A 75 15.04 -0.25 -6.91
CA GLY A 75 15.36 -1.13 -8.02
C GLY A 75 14.21 -2.06 -8.36
N PHE A 76 14.53 -3.25 -8.88
CA PHE A 76 13.51 -4.22 -9.26
C PHE A 76 13.21 -5.19 -8.12
N TYR A 77 11.93 -5.47 -7.89
CA TYR A 77 11.45 -6.42 -6.89
C TYR A 77 10.47 -7.41 -7.52
N CYS A 78 10.64 -8.69 -7.26
CA CYS A 78 9.66 -9.73 -7.56
C CYS A 78 9.33 -10.55 -6.32
N LYS A 79 8.18 -11.22 -6.35
CA LYS A 79 7.78 -12.21 -5.35
C LYS A 79 7.21 -13.44 -6.05
N GLY A 80 7.69 -14.63 -5.72
CA GLY A 80 7.20 -15.90 -6.27
C GLY A 80 8.10 -16.42 -7.38
N ASP A 81 7.55 -16.63 -8.58
CA ASP A 81 8.29 -17.23 -9.71
C ASP A 81 9.20 -16.24 -10.47
N CYS A 82 9.20 -14.97 -10.05
CA CYS A 82 10.03 -13.89 -10.61
C CYS A 82 9.95 -13.74 -12.13
N LYS A 83 8.76 -13.98 -12.70
CA LYS A 83 8.43 -13.58 -14.09
C LYS A 83 7.95 -12.14 -14.20
N SER A 84 7.62 -11.51 -13.08
CA SER A 84 7.04 -10.17 -13.00
C SER A 84 7.71 -9.35 -11.92
N PHE A 85 8.14 -8.14 -12.27
CA PHE A 85 8.89 -7.23 -11.41
C PHE A 85 8.20 -5.88 -11.29
N LEU A 86 8.29 -5.32 -10.09
CA LEU A 86 7.99 -3.93 -9.81
C LEU A 86 9.29 -3.13 -9.81
N PHE A 87 9.27 -1.92 -10.37
CA PHE A 87 10.23 -0.91 -9.97
C PHE A 87 9.76 -0.29 -8.66
N ALA A 88 10.57 -0.40 -7.61
CA ALA A 88 10.14 -0.18 -6.24
C ALA A 88 11.23 0.47 -5.37
N VAL A 89 10.79 1.09 -4.28
CA VAL A 89 11.62 1.37 -3.10
C VAL A 89 11.30 0.29 -2.07
N PHE A 90 12.34 -0.29 -1.47
CA PHE A 90 12.20 -1.34 -0.47
C PHE A 90 13.19 -1.19 0.69
N ILE A 91 12.77 -1.69 1.85
CA ILE A 91 13.61 -1.84 3.04
C ILE A 91 14.28 -3.21 2.99
N VAL A 92 15.59 -3.24 3.14
CA VAL A 92 16.45 -4.44 3.13
C VAL A 92 17.43 -4.42 4.29
N GLN A 93 17.87 -5.59 4.73
CA GLN A 93 18.96 -5.70 5.69
C GLN A 93 20.30 -5.55 4.98
N THR A 94 21.21 -4.74 5.55
CA THR A 94 22.57 -4.55 5.03
C THR A 94 23.63 -4.89 6.07
N ASN A 95 24.82 -5.30 5.60
CA ASN A 95 26.01 -5.47 6.42
C ASN A 95 26.84 -4.18 6.51
N SER A 96 27.97 -4.22 7.23
CA SER A 96 28.87 -3.06 7.39
C SER A 96 29.49 -2.54 6.09
N GLY A 97 29.54 -3.36 5.03
CA GLY A 97 29.99 -2.96 3.68
C GLY A 97 28.85 -2.48 2.77
N SER A 98 27.66 -2.23 3.32
CA SER A 98 26.43 -1.92 2.58
C SER A 98 25.96 -3.04 1.64
N GLY A 99 26.47 -4.26 1.76
CA GLY A 99 25.93 -5.39 0.99
C GLY A 99 24.55 -5.78 1.51
N ILE A 100 23.57 -5.96 0.62
CA ILE A 100 22.26 -6.51 0.97
C ILE A 100 22.45 -7.95 1.42
N THR A 101 21.98 -8.27 2.62
CA THR A 101 22.03 -9.63 3.17
C THR A 101 20.71 -10.35 2.94
N SER A 102 20.75 -11.69 2.88
CA SER A 102 19.57 -12.55 2.78
C SER A 102 19.39 -13.31 4.10
N PRO A 103 18.84 -12.66 5.15
CA PRO A 103 18.55 -13.35 6.40
C PRO A 103 17.43 -14.39 6.19
N ALA A 104 17.42 -15.45 7.00
CA ALA A 104 16.41 -16.50 6.93
C ALA A 104 14.98 -16.00 7.25
N ILE A 105 14.88 -14.84 7.89
CA ILE A 105 13.67 -14.15 8.33
C ILE A 105 13.88 -12.64 8.22
N GLY A 106 12.82 -11.85 8.07
CA GLY A 106 12.95 -10.42 7.78
C GLY A 106 13.24 -10.20 6.30
N PHE A 107 12.24 -10.49 5.48
CA PHE A 107 12.31 -10.33 4.03
C PHE A 107 12.19 -8.85 3.63
N PRO A 108 12.59 -8.50 2.40
CA PRO A 108 12.47 -7.15 1.90
C PRO A 108 11.03 -6.66 1.96
N GLN A 109 10.84 -5.42 2.39
CA GLN A 109 9.53 -4.77 2.39
C GLN A 109 9.49 -3.68 1.33
N VAL A 110 8.62 -3.84 0.33
CA VAL A 110 8.30 -2.76 -0.61
C VAL A 110 7.51 -1.67 0.13
N VAL A 111 7.99 -0.43 0.06
CA VAL A 111 7.33 0.75 0.68
C VAL A 111 6.77 1.71 -0.36
N TRP A 112 7.15 1.54 -1.62
CA TRP A 112 6.62 2.29 -2.76
C TRP A 112 6.89 1.53 -4.06
N SER A 113 5.99 1.62 -5.05
CA SER A 113 6.24 1.08 -6.40
C SER A 113 5.63 1.95 -7.50
N ALA A 114 6.31 1.98 -8.64
CA ALA A 114 5.91 2.77 -9.80
C ALA A 114 4.79 2.11 -10.63
N ASN A 115 4.83 0.78 -10.75
CA ASN A 115 4.04 0.01 -11.71
C ASN A 115 3.23 -1.15 -11.08
N PRO A 116 2.50 -0.95 -9.97
CA PRO A 116 1.79 -2.04 -9.27
C PRO A 116 0.73 -2.75 -10.13
N ASN A 117 0.16 -2.04 -11.12
CA ASN A 117 -0.88 -2.58 -12.01
C ASN A 117 -0.33 -3.16 -13.32
N ARG A 118 0.96 -2.93 -13.61
CA ARG A 118 1.60 -3.39 -14.83
C ARG A 118 3.05 -3.78 -14.55
N PRO A 119 3.28 -4.91 -13.87
CA PRO A 119 4.62 -5.45 -13.66
C PRO A 119 5.35 -5.66 -14.98
N VAL A 120 6.68 -5.52 -14.97
CA VAL A 120 7.55 -5.72 -16.14
C VAL A 120 8.23 -7.08 -16.09
N GLY A 121 8.71 -7.58 -17.24
CA GLY A 121 9.48 -8.81 -17.33
C GLY A 121 10.98 -8.67 -17.02
N GLU A 122 11.69 -9.77 -17.22
CA GLU A 122 13.15 -9.75 -17.38
C GLU A 122 13.56 -8.86 -18.57
N ASN A 123 14.76 -8.31 -18.51
CA ASN A 123 15.34 -7.39 -19.50
C ASN A 123 14.58 -6.06 -19.69
N ALA A 124 13.57 -5.76 -18.88
CA ALA A 124 12.99 -4.42 -18.80
C ALA A 124 14.05 -3.38 -18.40
N THR A 125 13.94 -2.17 -18.90
CA THR A 125 14.92 -1.10 -18.66
C THR A 125 14.31 0.05 -17.88
N LEU A 126 15.02 0.52 -16.87
CA LEU A 126 14.76 1.80 -16.23
C LEU A 126 15.83 2.78 -16.70
N SER A 127 15.43 3.92 -17.26
CA SER A 127 16.35 4.91 -17.79
C SER A 127 16.07 6.29 -17.20
N LEU A 128 17.08 6.87 -16.55
CA LEU A 128 17.09 8.31 -16.26
C LEU A 128 17.64 9.02 -17.50
N THR A 129 16.73 9.46 -18.35
CA THR A 129 17.05 10.02 -19.67
C THR A 129 17.82 11.33 -19.56
N TRP A 130 18.58 11.67 -20.60
CA TRP A 130 19.29 12.94 -20.68
C TRP A 130 18.37 14.18 -20.69
N TYR A 131 17.09 14.00 -21.03
CA TYR A 131 16.04 15.03 -20.97
C TYR A 131 15.38 15.16 -19.58
N GLY A 132 15.84 14.40 -18.58
CA GLY A 132 15.36 14.52 -17.20
C GLY A 132 14.11 13.71 -16.87
N ASP A 133 13.71 12.75 -17.72
CA ASP A 133 12.62 11.83 -17.42
C ASP A 133 13.15 10.49 -16.87
N LEU A 134 12.52 9.96 -15.82
CA LEU A 134 12.76 8.60 -15.34
C LEU A 134 11.68 7.69 -15.93
N LEU A 135 12.10 6.80 -16.84
CA LEU A 135 11.22 6.01 -17.69
C LEU A 135 11.46 4.52 -17.47
N LEU A 136 10.39 3.76 -17.28
CA LEU A 136 10.37 2.31 -17.20
C LEU A 136 9.76 1.74 -18.48
N GLN A 137 10.51 0.89 -19.16
CA GLN A 137 10.14 0.24 -20.42
C GLN A 137 10.29 -1.27 -20.28
N ASP A 138 9.32 -2.04 -20.76
CA ASP A 138 9.43 -3.50 -20.80
C ASP A 138 10.34 -3.95 -21.96
N SER A 139 10.72 -5.24 -21.96
CA SER A 139 11.62 -5.84 -22.95
C SER A 139 11.10 -5.78 -24.39
N ASP A 140 9.78 -5.67 -24.59
CA ASP A 140 9.14 -5.50 -25.89
C ASP A 140 9.14 -4.04 -26.40
N GLY A 141 9.74 -3.12 -25.63
CA GLY A 141 9.77 -1.69 -25.93
C GLY A 141 8.55 -0.91 -25.45
N THR A 142 7.58 -1.54 -24.78
CA THR A 142 6.42 -0.82 -24.28
C THR A 142 6.78 0.02 -23.06
N ILE A 143 6.46 1.32 -23.09
CA ILE A 143 6.61 2.20 -21.93
C ILE A 143 5.53 1.82 -20.90
N VAL A 144 5.96 1.47 -19.70
CA VAL A 144 5.09 1.04 -18.60
C VAL A 144 4.82 2.18 -17.62
N TRP A 145 5.83 3.00 -17.33
CA TRP A 145 5.71 4.10 -16.38
C TRP A 145 6.73 5.21 -16.65
N THR A 146 6.41 6.44 -16.25
CA THR A 146 7.29 7.63 -16.34
C THR A 146 6.96 8.62 -15.23
N THR A 147 7.96 9.37 -14.76
CA THR A 147 7.80 10.51 -13.84
C THR A 147 7.13 11.73 -14.47
N LYS A 148 6.97 11.76 -15.80
CA LYS A 148 6.44 12.91 -16.57
C LYS A 148 7.25 14.19 -16.29
N THR A 149 8.56 14.05 -16.23
CA THR A 149 9.53 15.13 -15.97
C THR A 149 10.36 15.48 -17.20
N LEU A 150 9.99 14.96 -18.37
CA LEU A 150 10.60 15.33 -19.64
C LEU A 150 10.74 16.85 -19.80
N LYS A 151 11.96 17.32 -20.11
CA LYS A 151 12.33 18.74 -20.25
C LYS A 151 12.23 19.58 -18.97
N LYS A 152 12.03 18.97 -17.80
CA LYS A 152 12.23 19.65 -16.50
C LYS A 152 13.72 19.69 -16.16
N PRO A 153 14.19 20.62 -15.30
CA PRO A 153 15.61 20.84 -15.03
C PRO A 153 16.20 19.76 -14.10
N VAL A 154 16.02 18.48 -14.40
CA VAL A 154 16.60 17.39 -13.60
C VAL A 154 18.10 17.28 -13.87
N LYS A 155 18.90 17.15 -12.82
CA LYS A 155 20.35 16.88 -12.84
C LYS A 155 20.66 15.42 -12.50
N GLY A 156 19.85 14.80 -11.66
CA GLY A 156 20.08 13.45 -11.18
C GLY A 156 18.93 12.93 -10.35
N MET A 157 19.09 11.70 -9.87
CA MET A 157 18.17 11.05 -8.94
C MET A 157 18.91 10.58 -7.70
N SER A 158 18.21 10.52 -6.57
CA SER A 158 18.76 9.99 -5.32
C SER A 158 17.71 9.32 -4.47
N ILE A 159 18.10 8.33 -3.68
CA ILE A 159 17.32 7.85 -2.54
C ILE A 159 17.88 8.47 -1.25
N ASN A 160 17.01 8.91 -0.33
CA ASN A 160 17.40 9.48 0.96
C ASN A 160 17.27 8.47 2.12
N ASN A 161 17.68 8.87 3.33
CA ASN A 161 17.63 8.00 4.52
C ASN A 161 16.21 7.65 4.97
N ASP A 162 15.21 8.41 4.52
CA ASP A 162 13.79 8.19 4.83
C ASP A 162 13.10 7.28 3.79
N GLY A 163 13.80 6.87 2.72
CA GLY A 163 13.23 6.07 1.64
C GLY A 163 12.52 6.88 0.56
N ASN A 164 12.72 8.20 0.51
CA ASN A 164 12.21 9.05 -0.54
C ASN A 164 13.13 8.99 -1.77
N LEU A 165 12.60 8.56 -2.92
CA LEU A 165 13.28 8.60 -4.21
C LEU A 165 12.97 9.95 -4.86
N VAL A 166 14.01 10.74 -5.12
CA VAL A 166 13.91 12.14 -5.53
C VAL A 166 14.65 12.35 -6.85
N LEU A 167 14.00 13.02 -7.81
CA LEU A 167 14.69 13.70 -8.92
C LEU A 167 14.96 15.14 -8.49
N PHE A 168 16.20 15.60 -8.63
CA PHE A 168 16.64 16.93 -8.17
C PHE A 168 17.29 17.75 -9.29
N ASP A 169 17.23 19.08 -9.16
CA ASP A 169 17.83 20.02 -10.11
C ASP A 169 19.29 20.41 -9.76
N TRP A 170 19.86 21.35 -10.53
CA TRP A 170 21.23 21.83 -10.32
C TRP A 170 21.47 22.53 -8.98
N ASN A 171 20.40 23.02 -8.35
CA ASN A 171 20.42 23.65 -7.04
C ASN A 171 20.08 22.66 -5.92
N GLY A 172 19.90 21.37 -6.23
CA GLY A 172 19.48 20.34 -5.27
C GLY A 172 18.00 20.42 -4.90
N LYS A 173 17.18 21.20 -5.62
CA LYS A 173 15.75 21.30 -5.37
C LYS A 173 15.02 20.09 -5.97
N THR A 174 14.06 19.56 -5.22
CA THR A 174 13.17 18.48 -5.68
C THR A 174 12.35 18.91 -6.91
N VAL A 175 12.48 18.14 -7.99
CA VAL A 175 11.67 18.24 -9.21
C VAL A 175 10.53 17.22 -9.20
N TRP A 176 10.78 16.04 -8.65
CA TRP A 176 9.82 14.94 -8.46
C TRP A 176 10.25 14.10 -7.26
N GLN A 177 9.30 13.49 -6.54
CA GLN A 177 9.60 12.59 -5.44
C GLN A 177 8.56 11.47 -5.27
N SER A 178 8.98 10.29 -4.81
CA SER A 178 8.08 9.15 -4.58
C SER A 178 7.05 9.40 -3.48
N PHE A 179 7.40 10.21 -2.47
CA PHE A 179 6.50 10.54 -1.36
C PHE A 179 5.22 11.27 -1.79
N ASP A 180 5.22 11.94 -2.96
CA ASP A 180 4.04 12.57 -3.54
C ASP A 180 3.13 11.60 -4.31
N HIS A 181 3.50 10.31 -4.34
CA HIS A 181 2.80 9.25 -5.04
C HIS A 181 2.68 7.99 -4.16
N PRO A 182 2.06 8.07 -2.96
CA PRO A 182 2.02 6.96 -2.01
C PRO A 182 1.27 5.73 -2.56
N THR A 183 1.67 4.55 -2.09
CA THR A 183 0.95 3.28 -2.34
C THR A 183 0.10 2.92 -1.11
N ASP A 184 0.24 1.70 -0.60
CA ASP A 184 -0.40 1.16 0.61
C ASP A 184 0.47 1.30 1.88
N VAL A 185 1.68 1.86 1.76
CA VAL A 185 2.65 1.99 2.84
C VAL A 185 3.03 3.46 3.08
N LEU A 186 3.19 3.84 4.35
CA LEU A 186 3.76 5.11 4.80
C LEU A 186 5.00 4.85 5.65
N VAL A 187 6.07 5.59 5.40
CA VAL A 187 7.30 5.55 6.20
C VAL A 187 7.45 6.83 7.05
N PRO A 188 8.24 6.81 8.15
CA PRO A 188 8.44 7.98 8.97
C PRO A 188 8.94 9.18 8.15
N GLY A 189 8.37 10.36 8.38
CA GLY A 189 8.64 11.58 7.62
C GLY A 189 7.71 11.80 6.43
N GLN A 190 7.05 10.75 5.92
CA GLN A 190 6.13 10.86 4.80
C GLN A 190 4.81 11.54 5.18
N THR A 191 4.25 12.29 4.22
CA THR A 191 2.98 13.02 4.37
C THR A 191 1.95 12.51 3.37
N LEU A 192 0.75 12.19 3.84
CA LEU A 192 -0.39 11.79 3.03
C LEU A 192 -1.32 13.01 2.83
N THR A 193 -1.49 13.45 1.58
CA THR A 193 -2.36 14.60 1.24
C THR A 193 -3.65 14.13 0.55
N ARG A 194 -4.75 14.88 0.72
CA ARG A 194 -6.08 14.52 0.19
C ARG A 194 -6.16 14.49 -1.35
N THR A 195 -5.25 15.14 -2.07
CA THR A 195 -5.35 15.37 -3.52
C THR A 195 -4.60 14.35 -4.39
N GLN A 196 -4.01 13.29 -3.83
CA GLN A 196 -3.08 12.42 -4.57
C GLN A 196 -3.69 11.16 -5.22
N ASN A 197 -5.02 11.05 -5.36
CA ASN A 197 -5.64 9.95 -6.13
C ASN A 197 -6.44 10.46 -7.32
N SER A 198 -5.77 10.84 -8.40
CA SER A 198 -6.39 11.09 -9.71
C SER A 198 -6.34 9.89 -10.66
N HIS A 199 -5.90 8.70 -10.22
CA HIS A 199 -6.06 7.43 -10.95
C HIS A 199 -6.58 6.34 -10.00
N PRO A 200 -7.77 5.75 -10.26
CA PRO A 200 -8.19 4.55 -9.55
C PRO A 200 -7.31 3.36 -9.96
N PRO A 201 -6.82 2.52 -9.04
CA PRO A 201 -6.20 1.25 -9.42
C PRO A 201 -7.25 0.39 -10.13
N SER A 202 -6.91 -0.07 -11.34
CA SER A 202 -7.77 -0.89 -12.19
C SER A 202 -7.62 -2.40 -11.92
N THR A 203 -7.17 -2.79 -10.73
CA THR A 203 -7.26 -4.15 -10.18
C THR A 203 -7.91 -4.08 -8.79
N PRO A 204 -8.53 -5.16 -8.27
CA PRO A 204 -9.32 -5.12 -7.03
C PRO A 204 -8.46 -5.07 -5.76
N SER A 205 -7.41 -4.25 -5.75
CA SER A 205 -6.72 -3.82 -4.54
C SER A 205 -7.11 -2.37 -4.25
N PRO A 206 -7.86 -2.10 -3.15
CA PRO A 206 -8.47 -0.81 -2.94
C PRO A 206 -7.41 0.22 -2.52
N SER A 207 -7.28 1.28 -3.32
CA SER A 207 -6.50 2.46 -2.99
C SER A 207 -7.01 3.17 -1.71
N PRO A 208 -6.10 3.75 -0.90
CA PRO A 208 -6.30 4.10 0.51
C PRO A 208 -7.35 5.16 0.94
N PRO A 209 -7.67 6.25 0.20
CA PRO A 209 -8.30 7.40 0.84
C PRO A 209 -9.84 7.37 0.94
N THR A 210 -10.55 6.49 0.21
CA THR A 210 -12.03 6.52 0.22
C THR A 210 -12.67 5.77 1.38
N ALA A 211 -11.99 4.80 1.99
CA ALA A 211 -12.59 3.98 3.07
C ALA A 211 -12.44 4.61 4.47
N TYR A 212 -11.39 5.41 4.69
CA TYR A 212 -11.10 6.09 5.96
C TYR A 212 -11.21 7.60 5.79
N SER A 213 -12.37 8.07 5.31
CA SER A 213 -12.66 9.50 5.36
C SER A 213 -12.99 9.87 6.80
N LEU A 214 -12.17 10.74 7.40
CA LEU A 214 -12.45 11.28 8.74
C LEU A 214 -13.80 12.02 8.72
N PRO A 215 -14.61 11.90 9.79
CA PRO A 215 -15.94 12.52 9.83
C PRO A 215 -15.87 14.03 9.56
N SER A 216 -16.44 14.45 8.44
CA SER A 216 -16.49 15.85 8.02
C SER A 216 -17.76 16.51 8.54
N ASP A 217 -17.78 16.95 9.81
CA ASP A 217 -18.77 17.94 10.22
C ASP A 217 -18.49 19.27 9.48
N ARG A 218 -19.52 19.93 8.93
CA ARG A 218 -19.36 21.22 8.22
C ARG A 218 -18.83 22.33 9.13
N THR A 219 -18.83 22.11 10.45
CA THR A 219 -18.28 23.03 11.46
C THR A 219 -16.81 22.79 11.78
N ARG A 220 -16.24 21.61 11.45
CA ARG A 220 -14.82 21.29 11.73
C ARG A 220 -13.97 21.49 10.49
N PRO A 221 -12.83 22.19 10.61
CA PRO A 221 -11.95 22.42 9.48
C PRO A 221 -11.36 21.07 9.00
N ARG A 222 -11.29 20.88 7.68
CA ARG A 222 -11.03 19.56 7.08
C ARG A 222 -9.54 19.21 7.12
N PRO A 223 -9.17 17.95 7.41
CA PRO A 223 -7.77 17.54 7.39
C PRO A 223 -7.15 17.77 6.01
N LYS A 224 -6.02 18.48 6.00
CA LYS A 224 -5.23 18.85 4.82
C LYS A 224 -4.24 17.74 4.48
N TYR A 225 -3.54 17.25 5.51
CA TYR A 225 -2.61 16.13 5.37
C TYR A 225 -2.40 15.41 6.71
N ALA A 226 -1.95 14.16 6.63
CA ALA A 226 -1.47 13.40 7.79
C ALA A 226 0.02 13.13 7.60
N LYS A 227 0.81 13.22 8.68
CA LYS A 227 2.25 12.94 8.66
C LYS A 227 2.55 11.80 9.62
N PHE A 228 3.23 10.78 9.12
CA PHE A 228 3.74 9.73 9.99
C PHE A 228 5.10 10.16 10.55
N THR A 229 5.25 10.17 11.87
CA THR A 229 6.50 10.50 12.57
C THR A 229 6.94 9.34 13.46
N ASN A 230 8.16 9.40 13.99
CA ASN A 230 8.61 8.39 14.94
C ASN A 230 7.84 8.51 16.26
N GLY A 231 6.84 7.63 16.42
CA GLY A 231 5.99 7.55 17.61
C GLY A 231 4.61 8.20 17.49
N SER A 232 4.23 8.73 16.32
CA SER A 232 2.87 9.25 16.13
C SER A 232 2.43 9.31 14.66
N LEU A 233 1.13 9.23 14.44
CA LEU A 233 0.47 9.67 13.21
C LEU A 233 -0.27 10.98 13.48
N GLU A 234 0.20 12.06 12.87
CA GLU A 234 -0.23 13.43 13.15
C GLU A 234 -1.14 13.95 12.03
N ILE A 235 -2.31 14.48 12.37
CA ILE A 235 -3.29 14.99 11.42
C ILE A 235 -3.31 16.51 11.47
N TYR A 236 -3.10 17.15 10.32
CA TYR A 236 -3.02 18.59 10.17
C TYR A 236 -4.20 19.14 9.36
N VAL A 237 -4.66 20.32 9.75
CA VAL A 237 -5.85 20.96 9.18
C VAL A 237 -5.46 22.33 8.60
N GLU A 238 -5.21 23.33 9.44
CA GLU A 238 -4.91 24.71 9.01
C GLU A 238 -3.64 25.32 9.64
N SER A 239 -3.16 24.78 10.77
CA SER A 239 -2.01 25.29 11.52
C SER A 239 -0.77 24.39 11.36
N ASN A 240 0.39 24.91 11.76
CA ASN A 240 1.62 24.12 11.94
C ASN A 240 1.57 23.18 13.16
N LYS A 241 0.51 23.26 13.98
CA LYS A 241 0.24 22.30 15.06
C LYS A 241 -0.75 21.22 14.60
N PRO A 242 -0.54 19.94 14.98
CA PRO A 242 -1.47 18.88 14.63
C PRO A 242 -2.81 19.08 15.33
N ALA A 243 -3.90 18.88 14.60
CA ALA A 243 -5.27 18.93 15.13
C ALA A 243 -5.63 17.64 15.89
N ALA A 244 -5.01 16.53 15.52
CA ALA A 244 -5.07 15.27 16.24
C ALA A 244 -3.73 14.54 16.11
N SER A 245 -3.38 13.74 17.11
CA SER A 245 -2.18 12.90 17.11
C SER A 245 -2.54 11.53 17.68
N ILE A 246 -2.26 10.49 16.91
CA ILE A 246 -2.42 9.09 17.33
C ILE A 246 -1.05 8.61 17.77
N ALA A 247 -0.91 8.26 19.05
CA ALA A 247 0.34 7.75 19.58
C ALA A 247 0.64 6.36 19.01
N LEU A 248 1.89 6.14 18.61
CA LEU A 248 2.41 4.86 18.12
C LEU A 248 3.66 4.48 18.90
N PRO A 249 4.02 3.18 18.95
CA PRO A 249 5.29 2.76 19.51
C PRO A 249 6.45 3.46 18.81
N LYS A 250 7.35 4.09 19.58
CA LYS A 250 8.58 4.68 19.02
C LYS A 250 9.42 3.57 18.40
N ALA A 251 9.86 3.81 17.18
CA ALA A 251 10.67 2.87 16.42
C ALA A 251 12.06 2.72 17.06
N SER A 252 12.41 1.49 17.41
CA SER A 252 13.77 1.05 17.79
C SER A 252 14.59 0.58 16.59
N SER A 253 13.91 0.28 15.48
CA SER A 253 14.48 -0.16 14.20
C SER A 253 13.70 0.47 13.03
N ALA A 254 13.80 -0.09 11.81
CA ALA A 254 12.94 0.32 10.70
C ALA A 254 11.47 0.04 11.03
N GLN A 255 10.63 1.06 10.84
CA GLN A 255 9.19 0.98 11.09
C GLN A 255 8.44 1.58 9.89
N TYR A 256 7.29 1.01 9.56
CA TYR A 256 6.37 1.55 8.54
C TYR A 256 4.92 1.33 8.96
N LEU A 257 4.01 2.14 8.43
CA LEU A 257 2.57 1.90 8.48
C LEU A 257 2.12 1.27 7.17
N LYS A 258 1.23 0.28 7.24
CA LYS A 258 0.65 -0.33 6.04
C LYS A 258 -0.84 -0.54 6.20
N LEU A 259 -1.58 -0.17 5.16
CA LEU A 259 -2.99 -0.54 5.03
C LEU A 259 -3.08 -1.96 4.46
N ASP A 260 -3.36 -2.92 5.32
CA ASP A 260 -3.47 -4.31 4.92
C ASP A 260 -4.75 -4.59 4.13
N SER A 261 -4.76 -5.75 3.46
CA SER A 261 -5.88 -6.19 2.63
C SER A 261 -7.18 -6.37 3.44
N ASP A 262 -7.10 -6.58 4.75
CA ASP A 262 -8.19 -6.66 5.72
C ASP A 262 -8.69 -5.28 6.22
N GLY A 263 -8.08 -4.18 5.75
CA GLY A 263 -8.45 -2.82 6.13
C GLY A 263 -7.85 -2.34 7.45
N HIS A 264 -6.99 -3.11 8.10
CA HIS A 264 -6.27 -2.59 9.25
C HIS A 264 -5.11 -1.71 8.77
N LEU A 265 -4.95 -0.54 9.37
CA LEU A 265 -3.73 0.24 9.25
C LEU A 265 -2.82 -0.16 10.40
N ARG A 266 -1.76 -0.93 10.11
CA ARG A 266 -0.87 -1.48 11.13
C ARG A 266 0.52 -0.87 11.04
N ALA A 267 1.13 -0.69 12.21
CA ALA A 267 2.53 -0.37 12.34
C ALA A 267 3.34 -1.67 12.40
N TYR A 268 4.31 -1.78 11.52
CA TYR A 268 5.25 -2.88 11.45
C TYR A 268 6.64 -2.40 11.82
N GLU A 269 7.36 -3.18 12.61
CA GLU A 269 8.73 -2.90 13.00
C GLU A 269 9.65 -4.09 12.75
N TRP A 270 10.86 -3.80 12.28
CA TRP A 270 11.87 -4.83 12.02
C TRP A 270 12.48 -5.31 13.34
N SER A 271 12.30 -6.60 13.64
CA SER A 271 12.85 -7.26 14.83
C SER A 271 13.85 -8.36 14.48
N THR A 272 14.44 -8.98 15.49
CA THR A 272 15.28 -10.19 15.33
C THR A 272 14.51 -11.39 14.78
N LYS A 273 13.18 -11.36 14.81
CA LYS A 273 12.27 -12.39 14.26
C LYS A 273 11.67 -11.99 12.89
N GLY A 274 12.18 -10.94 12.27
CA GLY A 274 11.61 -10.33 11.07
C GLY A 274 10.60 -9.23 11.39
N TRP A 275 9.69 -8.94 10.44
CA TRP A 275 8.67 -7.90 10.60
C TRP A 275 7.62 -8.32 11.62
N ALA A 276 7.45 -7.51 12.67
CA ALA A 276 6.43 -7.71 13.69
C ALA A 276 5.39 -6.58 13.63
N VAL A 277 4.11 -6.92 13.82
CA VAL A 277 3.07 -5.92 14.07
C VAL A 277 3.27 -5.38 15.48
N VAL A 278 3.48 -4.08 15.62
CA VAL A 278 3.69 -3.42 16.92
C VAL A 278 2.49 -2.58 17.36
N ALA A 279 1.63 -2.17 16.42
CA ALA A 279 0.38 -1.50 16.73
C ALA A 279 -0.64 -1.66 15.60
N ASP A 280 -1.91 -1.66 15.97
CA ASP A 280 -2.99 -1.29 15.07
C ASP A 280 -3.31 0.19 15.30
N VAL A 281 -3.20 1.03 14.27
CA VAL A 281 -3.30 2.48 14.41
C VAL A 281 -4.66 2.93 14.91
N PHE A 282 -5.73 2.24 14.51
CA PHE A 282 -7.08 2.62 14.92
C PHE A 282 -7.57 1.81 16.11
N GLY A 283 -7.07 0.58 16.30
CA GLY A 283 -7.41 -0.27 17.44
C GLY A 283 -8.92 -0.42 17.65
N LEU A 284 -9.69 -0.49 16.55
CA LEU A 284 -11.14 -0.51 16.61
C LEU A 284 -11.64 -1.91 16.96
N ASN A 285 -12.90 -2.01 17.37
CA ASN A 285 -13.58 -3.31 17.46
C ASN A 285 -13.59 -4.00 16.09
N ALA A 286 -13.56 -5.34 16.08
CA ALA A 286 -13.42 -6.14 14.86
C ALA A 286 -14.37 -5.71 13.73
N CYS A 287 -15.64 -5.42 14.04
CA CYS A 287 -16.64 -5.02 13.04
C CYS A 287 -16.56 -3.58 12.55
N LEU A 288 -15.79 -2.71 13.20
CA LEU A 288 -15.62 -1.33 12.77
C LEU A 288 -14.63 -1.20 11.60
N TYR A 289 -13.89 -2.26 11.28
CA TYR A 289 -13.05 -2.29 10.08
C TYR A 289 -13.92 -2.50 8.84
N PRO A 290 -13.79 -1.65 7.79
CA PRO A 290 -14.60 -1.76 6.58
C PRO A 290 -14.60 -3.15 5.95
N LYS A 291 -13.54 -3.95 6.09
CA LYS A 291 -13.40 -5.27 5.46
C LYS A 291 -13.42 -6.45 6.43
N ALA A 292 -13.85 -6.25 7.68
CA ALA A 292 -13.94 -7.32 8.69
C ALA A 292 -14.59 -8.62 8.15
N CYS A 293 -15.66 -8.48 7.36
CA CYS A 293 -16.39 -9.57 6.75
C CYS A 293 -16.42 -9.51 5.22
N GLY A 294 -15.45 -8.85 4.60
CA GLY A 294 -15.36 -8.73 3.14
C GLY A 294 -16.54 -8.00 2.48
N GLU A 295 -16.72 -8.20 1.17
CA GLU A 295 -17.81 -7.54 0.43
C GLU A 295 -19.18 -8.12 0.80
N TYR A 296 -20.17 -7.25 0.96
CA TYR A 296 -21.55 -7.58 1.38
C TYR A 296 -21.72 -8.34 2.71
N GLY A 297 -20.64 -8.72 3.40
CA GLY A 297 -20.72 -9.44 4.66
C GLY A 297 -21.30 -8.59 5.79
N ILE A 298 -21.99 -9.23 6.72
CA ILE A 298 -22.50 -8.62 7.94
C ILE A 298 -21.61 -9.10 9.09
N CYS A 299 -21.06 -8.15 9.83
CA CYS A 299 -20.24 -8.40 11.01
C CYS A 299 -21.07 -8.20 12.28
N ALA A 300 -21.18 -9.23 13.09
CA ALA A 300 -21.84 -9.22 14.38
C ALA A 300 -20.87 -9.57 15.52
N ASP A 301 -21.24 -9.18 16.74
CA ASP A 301 -20.48 -9.44 17.96
C ASP A 301 -18.98 -9.09 17.81
N ASP A 302 -18.09 -10.03 18.15
CA ASP A 302 -16.64 -9.88 18.07
C ASP A 302 -16.08 -10.46 16.76
N GLY A 303 -16.61 -9.98 15.62
CA GLY A 303 -16.08 -10.34 14.29
C GLY A 303 -16.74 -11.56 13.63
N GLN A 304 -17.92 -11.98 14.07
CA GLN A 304 -18.65 -13.07 13.44
C GLN A 304 -19.25 -12.61 12.11
N CYS A 305 -18.91 -13.30 11.03
CA CYS A 305 -19.30 -12.92 9.68
C CYS A 305 -20.41 -13.81 9.11
N SER A 306 -21.44 -13.18 8.55
CA SER A 306 -22.53 -13.85 7.85
C SER A 306 -22.86 -13.16 6.52
N CYS A 307 -23.58 -13.85 5.64
CA CYS A 307 -24.10 -13.23 4.41
C CYS A 307 -25.53 -12.72 4.61
N PRO A 308 -25.92 -11.64 3.91
CA PRO A 308 -27.26 -11.10 4.02
C PRO A 308 -28.32 -12.10 3.59
N ILE A 309 -29.34 -12.27 4.43
CA ILE A 309 -30.54 -13.06 4.13
C ILE A 309 -31.65 -12.07 3.81
N GLY A 310 -32.16 -12.10 2.58
CA GLY A 310 -33.29 -11.25 2.21
C GLY A 310 -34.58 -11.73 2.86
N THR A 311 -35.41 -10.81 3.36
CA THR A 311 -36.70 -11.09 4.01
C THR A 311 -37.80 -11.59 3.05
N SER A 312 -37.50 -11.86 1.78
CA SER A 312 -38.48 -12.18 0.73
C SER A 312 -38.25 -13.55 0.05
N GLY A 313 -38.12 -14.60 0.87
CA GLY A 313 -38.24 -16.01 0.44
C GLY A 313 -36.95 -16.84 0.49
N CYS A 314 -37.08 -18.15 0.25
CA CYS A 314 -36.00 -19.15 0.35
C CYS A 314 -34.83 -18.98 -0.64
N TYR A 315 -34.84 -17.96 -1.51
CA TYR A 315 -33.76 -17.72 -2.47
C TYR A 315 -32.69 -16.81 -1.87
N SER A 316 -31.50 -17.37 -1.66
CA SER A 316 -30.35 -16.58 -1.19
C SER A 316 -29.72 -15.79 -2.34
N PHE A 317 -29.91 -14.47 -2.36
CA PHE A 317 -29.27 -13.56 -3.31
C PHE A 317 -27.77 -13.41 -3.08
N PHE A 318 -27.29 -13.78 -1.90
CA PHE A 318 -25.89 -13.71 -1.51
C PHE A 318 -25.40 -15.10 -1.09
N ARG A 319 -24.16 -15.42 -1.43
CA ARG A 319 -23.52 -16.68 -1.04
C ARG A 319 -22.11 -16.40 -0.52
N PRO A 320 -21.66 -17.11 0.54
CA PRO A 320 -20.29 -16.98 1.00
C PRO A 320 -19.31 -17.27 -0.14
N VAL A 321 -18.27 -16.45 -0.26
CA VAL A 321 -17.15 -16.74 -1.19
C VAL A 321 -16.47 -18.04 -0.78
N ASN A 322 -16.38 -18.29 0.53
CA ASN A 322 -15.87 -19.53 1.09
C ASN A 322 -16.57 -19.86 2.41
N TYR A 323 -17.29 -20.98 2.46
CA TYR A 323 -18.01 -21.43 3.66
C TYR A 323 -17.09 -21.68 4.88
N ARG A 324 -15.82 -22.02 4.65
CA ARG A 324 -14.83 -22.23 5.74
C ARG A 324 -14.15 -20.94 6.18
N ARG A 325 -14.27 -19.86 5.39
CA ARG A 325 -13.68 -18.55 5.70
C ARG A 325 -14.70 -17.43 5.42
N PRO A 326 -15.71 -17.27 6.30
CA PRO A 326 -16.77 -16.27 6.12
C PRO A 326 -16.27 -14.82 6.04
N SER A 327 -15.10 -14.52 6.64
CA SER A 327 -14.47 -13.18 6.59
C SER A 327 -14.01 -12.76 5.18
N LEU A 328 -13.95 -13.68 4.22
CA LEU A 328 -13.69 -13.34 2.81
C LEU A 328 -14.90 -12.65 2.14
N GLY A 329 -16.05 -12.65 2.80
CA GLY A 329 -17.28 -12.01 2.37
C GLY A 329 -18.15 -12.84 1.47
N CYS A 330 -19.05 -12.15 0.79
CA CYS A 330 -20.18 -12.71 0.09
C CYS A 330 -20.19 -12.25 -1.37
N SER A 331 -20.70 -13.11 -2.23
CA SER A 331 -20.90 -12.84 -3.65
C SER A 331 -22.39 -12.78 -3.97
N THR A 332 -22.77 -11.92 -4.91
CA THR A 332 -24.13 -11.92 -5.46
C THR A 332 -24.33 -13.18 -6.30
N ALA A 333 -25.44 -13.89 -6.11
CA ALA A 333 -25.77 -15.09 -6.88
C ALA A 333 -25.87 -14.80 -8.39
N THR A 334 -26.40 -13.64 -8.76
CA THR A 334 -26.48 -13.15 -10.14
C THR A 334 -25.73 -11.83 -10.26
N PRO A 335 -24.68 -11.75 -11.10
CA PRO A 335 -23.99 -10.50 -11.35
C PRO A 335 -24.93 -9.43 -11.93
N ILE A 336 -24.85 -8.21 -11.38
CA ILE A 336 -25.69 -7.11 -11.81
C ILE A 336 -25.21 -6.54 -13.15
N SER A 337 -26.07 -6.58 -14.15
CA SER A 337 -25.88 -5.99 -15.47
C SER A 337 -26.74 -4.73 -15.62
N CYS A 338 -26.14 -3.64 -16.09
CA CYS A 338 -26.85 -2.39 -16.31
C CYS A 338 -27.77 -2.40 -17.53
N ARG A 339 -27.64 -3.40 -18.42
CA ARG A 339 -28.57 -3.60 -19.55
C ARG A 339 -29.92 -4.14 -19.09
N LEU A 340 -29.98 -4.74 -17.90
CA LEU A 340 -31.16 -5.41 -17.34
C LEU A 340 -31.72 -4.64 -16.14
N SER A 341 -31.71 -3.30 -16.20
CA SER A 341 -32.15 -2.44 -15.08
C SER A 341 -33.59 -2.68 -14.61
N GLY A 342 -34.49 -3.13 -15.50
CA GLY A 342 -35.87 -3.51 -15.14
C GLY A 342 -35.97 -4.69 -14.17
N TYR A 343 -34.94 -5.52 -14.12
CA TYR A 343 -34.83 -6.70 -13.26
C TYR A 343 -34.11 -6.42 -11.94
N HIS A 344 -33.66 -5.18 -11.72
CA HIS A 344 -33.02 -4.82 -10.48
C HIS A 344 -34.07 -4.70 -9.37
N ARG A 345 -33.77 -5.29 -8.23
CA ARG A 345 -34.57 -5.21 -7.01
C ARG A 345 -33.69 -4.77 -5.85
N MET A 346 -34.33 -4.22 -4.82
CA MET A 346 -33.67 -3.78 -3.61
C MET A 346 -34.11 -4.69 -2.47
N ILE A 347 -33.16 -5.42 -1.88
CA ILE A 347 -33.38 -6.28 -0.72
C ILE A 347 -33.05 -5.48 0.53
N ALA A 348 -34.00 -5.40 1.46
CA ALA A 348 -33.80 -4.71 2.73
C ALA A 348 -33.07 -5.61 3.72
N ILE A 349 -32.00 -5.09 4.30
CA ILE A 349 -31.30 -5.63 5.45
C ILE A 349 -31.50 -4.60 6.56
N GLU A 350 -32.35 -4.96 7.52
CA GLU A 350 -32.68 -4.11 8.66
C GLU A 350 -31.60 -4.23 9.73
N ASP A 351 -31.58 -3.28 10.66
CA ASP A 351 -30.69 -3.27 11.82
C ASP A 351 -29.20 -3.47 11.47
N VAL A 352 -28.75 -2.80 10.41
CA VAL A 352 -27.33 -2.74 10.05
C VAL A 352 -26.83 -1.32 9.91
N SER A 353 -25.61 -1.06 10.38
CA SER A 353 -24.86 0.17 10.19
C SER A 353 -23.74 0.01 9.17
N TYR A 354 -23.18 1.14 8.73
CA TYR A 354 -22.12 1.19 7.73
C TYR A 354 -21.09 2.28 8.08
N PHE A 355 -19.81 1.97 7.90
CA PHE A 355 -18.70 2.88 8.27
C PHE A 355 -18.77 4.25 7.55
N GLY A 356 -19.39 4.30 6.36
CA GLY A 356 -19.58 5.51 5.57
C GLY A 356 -20.53 6.55 6.19
N TYR A 357 -21.31 6.21 7.22
CA TYR A 357 -22.22 7.17 7.88
C TYR A 357 -21.51 8.29 8.63
N SER A 358 -20.25 8.08 8.99
CA SER A 358 -19.44 9.08 9.69
C SER A 358 -19.05 10.26 8.77
N ASP A 359 -19.04 10.08 7.44
CA ASP A 359 -18.69 11.14 6.50
C ASP A 359 -19.92 11.89 6.00
N ALA A 360 -20.19 13.08 6.56
CA ALA A 360 -21.28 13.93 6.08
C ALA A 360 -21.07 14.43 4.63
N GLY A 361 -19.86 14.33 4.08
CA GLY A 361 -19.55 14.57 2.68
C GLY A 361 -19.98 13.44 1.74
N ALA A 362 -20.18 12.23 2.26
CA ALA A 362 -20.62 11.05 1.51
C ALA A 362 -22.15 10.97 1.35
N VAL A 363 -22.90 11.85 2.00
CA VAL A 363 -24.37 11.92 1.90
C VAL A 363 -24.75 12.31 0.47
N ALA A 364 -25.38 11.37 -0.26
CA ALA A 364 -25.85 11.60 -1.62
C ALA A 364 -27.17 12.39 -1.64
N LEU A 365 -28.08 12.09 -0.72
CA LEU A 365 -29.35 12.80 -0.57
C LEU A 365 -29.64 13.02 0.92
N LYS A 366 -30.17 14.20 1.26
CA LYS A 366 -30.53 14.59 2.62
C LYS A 366 -32.00 14.97 2.70
N GLY A 367 -32.67 14.61 3.80
CA GLY A 367 -34.07 14.93 4.01
C GLY A 367 -34.98 14.17 3.05
N VAL A 368 -34.64 12.91 2.78
CA VAL A 368 -35.41 12.03 1.89
C VAL A 368 -35.95 10.84 2.67
N ASP A 369 -37.01 10.23 2.17
CA ASP A 369 -37.51 8.93 2.64
C ASP A 369 -36.72 7.76 2.03
N LYS A 370 -36.99 6.55 2.56
CA LYS A 370 -36.32 5.32 2.11
C LYS A 370 -36.65 4.98 0.65
N GLU A 371 -37.86 5.25 0.16
CA GLU A 371 -38.28 4.99 -1.22
C GLU A 371 -37.47 5.82 -2.22
N ARG A 372 -37.31 7.12 -1.95
CA ARG A 372 -36.51 8.03 -2.78
C ARG A 372 -35.03 7.64 -2.75
N CYS A 373 -34.53 7.20 -1.61
CA CYS A 373 -33.17 6.67 -1.49
C CYS A 373 -32.96 5.41 -2.36
N LYS A 374 -33.88 4.43 -2.29
CA LYS A 374 -33.88 3.23 -3.14
C LYS A 374 -33.91 3.57 -4.63
N GLN A 375 -34.82 4.48 -5.03
CA GLN A 375 -34.99 4.88 -6.42
C GLN A 375 -33.74 5.57 -6.99
N ALA A 376 -33.07 6.39 -6.18
CA ALA A 376 -31.82 7.03 -6.59
C ALA A 376 -30.74 5.98 -6.90
N CYS A 377 -30.62 4.93 -6.09
CA CYS A 377 -29.71 3.83 -6.40
C CYS A 377 -30.12 3.09 -7.67
N LEU A 378 -31.39 2.71 -7.82
CA LEU A 378 -31.88 1.96 -8.99
C LEU A 378 -31.60 2.68 -10.32
N LYS A 379 -31.70 4.01 -10.35
CA LYS A 379 -31.37 4.83 -11.52
C LYS A 379 -29.88 4.88 -11.86
N SER A 380 -28.99 4.60 -10.88
CA SER A 380 -27.55 4.61 -11.07
C SER A 380 -27.00 3.21 -11.30
N CYS A 381 -26.43 2.96 -12.48
CA CYS A 381 -25.75 1.70 -12.82
C CYS A 381 -24.58 1.38 -11.87
N ALA A 382 -23.83 2.41 -11.46
CA ALA A 382 -22.70 2.25 -10.56
C ALA A 382 -23.12 1.92 -9.13
N CYS A 383 -24.30 2.36 -8.68
CA CYS A 383 -24.78 2.14 -7.32
C CYS A 383 -25.08 0.67 -7.04
N ARG A 384 -24.53 0.16 -5.94
CA ARG A 384 -24.71 -1.23 -5.48
C ARG A 384 -25.59 -1.35 -4.22
N ALA A 385 -25.69 -0.29 -3.42
CA ALA A 385 -26.62 -0.25 -2.29
C ALA A 385 -27.14 1.16 -2.04
N ALA A 386 -28.33 1.26 -1.45
CA ALA A 386 -28.85 2.48 -0.83
C ALA A 386 -28.83 2.27 0.69
N LEU A 387 -27.95 2.99 1.37
CA LEU A 387 -27.84 2.94 2.83
C LEU A 387 -28.64 4.11 3.40
N PHE A 388 -29.67 3.79 4.17
CA PHE A 388 -30.63 4.75 4.67
C PHE A 388 -30.54 4.86 6.18
N GLN A 389 -30.26 6.06 6.69
CA GLN A 389 -30.13 6.33 8.11
C GLN A 389 -31.08 7.46 8.51
N TYR A 390 -31.81 7.31 9.60
CA TYR A 390 -32.70 8.35 10.12
C TYR A 390 -32.74 8.35 11.66
N GLY A 391 -33.06 9.52 12.22
CA GLY A 391 -33.28 9.67 13.66
C GLY A 391 -34.71 9.24 14.03
N SER A 392 -35.51 10.18 14.51
CA SER A 392 -36.92 9.96 14.85
C SER A 392 -37.87 10.04 13.67
N ASP A 393 -37.57 10.87 12.66
CA ASP A 393 -38.44 11.11 11.49
C ASP A 393 -37.94 10.34 10.27
N PRO A 394 -38.61 9.25 9.84
CA PRO A 394 -38.22 8.46 8.67
C PRO A 394 -38.38 9.19 7.34
N MET A 395 -39.04 10.36 7.32
CA MET A 395 -39.13 11.22 6.12
C MET A 395 -37.92 12.14 5.96
N LYS A 396 -37.10 12.29 7.01
CA LYS A 396 -35.93 13.18 7.03
C LYS A 396 -34.61 12.42 7.17
N GLY A 397 -34.49 11.33 6.42
CA GLY A 397 -33.29 10.49 6.44
C GLY A 397 -32.12 11.03 5.61
N TYR A 398 -30.97 10.41 5.83
CA TYR A 398 -29.74 10.55 5.08
C TYR A 398 -29.55 9.32 4.22
N CYS A 399 -29.23 9.53 2.95
CA CYS A 399 -29.07 8.47 1.97
C CYS A 399 -27.64 8.45 1.42
N TYR A 400 -27.01 7.27 1.44
CA TYR A 400 -25.69 7.03 0.89
C TYR A 400 -25.79 6.00 -0.23
N LEU A 401 -25.09 6.23 -1.34
CA LEU A 401 -25.22 5.44 -2.58
C LEU A 401 -23.86 4.86 -3.03
N PRO A 402 -23.25 3.95 -2.25
CA PRO A 402 -21.95 3.40 -2.58
C PRO A 402 -21.95 2.59 -3.89
N SER A 403 -20.86 2.71 -4.64
CA SER A 403 -20.56 1.85 -5.81
C SER A 403 -19.94 0.52 -5.42
N LYS A 404 -19.55 0.36 -4.16
CA LYS A 404 -18.98 -0.87 -3.59
C LYS A 404 -19.44 -1.04 -2.15
N VAL A 405 -19.92 -2.23 -1.79
CA VAL A 405 -20.43 -2.54 -0.46
C VAL A 405 -19.39 -3.39 0.26
N TYR A 406 -18.77 -2.84 1.30
CA TYR A 406 -17.90 -3.61 2.19
C TYR A 406 -18.72 -4.16 3.37
N SER A 407 -18.07 -4.49 4.48
CA SER A 407 -18.72 -5.06 5.66
C SER A 407 -19.76 -4.08 6.22
N MET A 408 -20.95 -4.61 6.45
CA MET A 408 -21.97 -3.96 7.26
C MET A 408 -21.83 -4.42 8.70
N ILE A 409 -22.33 -3.63 9.63
CA ILE A 409 -22.22 -3.87 11.06
C ILE A 409 -23.61 -4.19 11.57
N ASP A 410 -23.80 -5.36 12.15
CA ASP A 410 -25.03 -5.71 12.85
C ASP A 410 -25.20 -4.77 14.05
N ILE A 411 -26.33 -4.05 14.11
CA ILE A 411 -26.62 -3.16 15.23
C ILE A 411 -27.71 -3.78 16.08
N ARG A 412 -27.38 -4.05 17.35
CA ARG A 412 -28.41 -4.31 18.36
C ARG A 412 -29.10 -2.97 18.66
N SER A 413 -30.42 -2.92 18.48
CA SER A 413 -31.26 -1.71 18.62
C SER A 413 -31.10 -0.99 19.96
N GLU A 414 -30.59 -1.67 20.98
CA GLU A 414 -30.39 -1.18 22.34
C GLU A 414 -29.26 -0.14 22.50
N VAL A 415 -28.37 0.03 21.51
CA VAL A 415 -27.16 0.88 21.63
C VAL A 415 -27.13 2.07 20.66
N SER A 416 -27.96 2.07 19.61
CA SER A 416 -27.88 3.09 18.55
C SER A 416 -29.03 4.11 18.64
N HIS A 417 -28.70 5.40 18.76
CA HIS A 417 -29.68 6.50 18.78
C HIS A 417 -30.27 6.83 17.39
N TYR A 418 -30.16 5.91 16.42
CA TYR A 418 -30.65 6.09 15.06
C TYR A 418 -31.08 4.76 14.47
N ASN A 419 -32.00 4.81 13.52
CA ASN A 419 -32.43 3.66 12.76
C ASN A 419 -31.66 3.62 11.44
N SER A 420 -31.31 2.41 10.99
CA SER A 420 -30.56 2.23 9.76
C SER A 420 -30.98 0.97 9.02
N THR A 421 -31.11 1.09 7.70
CA THR A 421 -31.45 -0.02 6.81
C THR A 421 -30.56 0.05 5.58
N ALA A 422 -29.94 -1.07 5.23
CA ALA A 422 -29.23 -1.21 3.97
C ALA A 422 -30.15 -1.85 2.93
N PHE A 423 -30.39 -1.16 1.82
CA PHE A 423 -31.07 -1.72 0.66
C PHE A 423 -30.01 -2.16 -0.35
N LEU A 424 -29.78 -3.46 -0.47
CA LEU A 424 -28.82 -4.03 -1.40
C LEU A 424 -29.45 -4.23 -2.77
N LYS A 425 -28.80 -3.72 -3.82
CA LYS A 425 -29.25 -3.92 -5.19
C LYS A 425 -28.87 -5.32 -5.64
N VAL A 426 -29.85 -6.06 -6.16
CA VAL A 426 -29.67 -7.41 -6.72
C VAL A 426 -30.32 -7.47 -8.10
N GLN A 427 -29.91 -8.43 -8.92
CA GLN A 427 -30.56 -8.74 -10.20
C GLN A 427 -31.36 -10.04 -10.06
N VAL A 428 -32.66 -9.97 -10.35
CA VAL A 428 -33.53 -11.14 -10.42
C VAL A 428 -33.48 -11.71 -11.85
N SER A 429 -33.29 -13.01 -11.99
CA SER A 429 -33.27 -13.71 -13.29
C SER A 429 -34.67 -13.87 -13.87
#